data_AF-A0A1J3HJ76-F1
#
_entry.id   AF-A0A1J3HJ76-F1
#
_cell.length_a   1.000
_cell.length_b   1.000
_cell.length_c   1.000
_cell.angle_alpha   90.00
_cell.angle_beta   90.00
_cell.angle_gamma   90.00
#
_symmetry.space_group_name_H-M   'P 1'
#
loop_
_entity.id
_entity.type
_entity.pdbx_description
1 polymer ?
#
loop_
_entity_poly.entity_id
_entity_poly.type
_entity_poly.pdbx_seq_one_letter_code
_entity_poly.pdbx_strand_id
1 'polypeptide(L)'
;GMNQIKQLHARCLRNGVDETKDLLQRLLEIPKLVYARKLFDHHRAPCIFLCNKLIQAYSVHNQPHESILLFNLLSFDGLRPNHHTFNFLFAASASITSLRPL
;
A
#
# COMPACT_ATOMS: atom_id res chain seq x y z
N GLY A 1 8.60 -7.65 12.75
CA GLY A 1 7.30 -8.06 13.36
C GLY A 1 6.55 -6.86 13.92
N MET A 2 5.24 -6.96 14.20
CA MET A 2 4.41 -5.78 14.59
C MET A 2 4.94 -4.99 15.78
N ASN A 3 5.59 -5.63 16.75
CA ASN A 3 6.14 -4.92 17.92
C ASN A 3 7.23 -3.91 17.52
N GLN A 4 8.10 -4.27 16.56
CA GLN A 4 9.14 -3.37 16.04
C GLN A 4 8.55 -2.18 15.29
N ILE A 5 7.49 -2.41 14.51
CA ILE A 5 6.80 -1.36 13.76
C ILE A 5 6.11 -0.36 14.70
N LYS A 6 5.44 -0.86 15.76
CA LYS A 6 4.85 0.01 16.79
C LYS A 6 5.91 0.85 17.51
N GLN A 7 7.06 0.26 17.81
CA GLN A 7 8.19 0.98 18.43
C GLN A 7 8.76 2.06 17.51
N LEU A 8 8.92 1.77 16.21
CA LEU A 8 9.33 2.74 15.20
C LEU A 8 8.33 3.90 15.11
N HIS A 9 7.03 3.62 14.98
CA HIS A 9 6.01 4.67 14.93
C HIS A 9 5.99 5.53 16.20
N ALA A 10 6.07 4.92 17.39
CA ALA A 10 6.15 5.67 18.64
C ALA A 10 7.42 6.55 18.73
N ARG A 11 8.51 6.15 18.07
CA ARG A 11 9.74 6.96 17.96
C ARG A 11 9.56 8.13 17.00
N CYS A 12 8.91 7.92 15.85
CA CYS A 12 8.58 8.98 14.88
C CYS A 12 7.76 10.09 15.56
N LEU A 13 6.68 9.70 16.26
CA LEU A 13 5.78 10.62 16.97
C LEU A 13 6.49 11.41 18.07
N ARG A 14 7.38 10.77 18.84
CA ARG A 14 8.10 11.43 19.94
C ARG A 14 9.17 12.40 19.46
N ASN A 15 9.82 12.10 18.35
CA ASN A 15 10.97 12.86 17.88
C ASN A 15 10.61 13.90 16.81
N GLY A 16 9.34 13.95 16.37
CA GLY A 16 8.89 14.83 15.28
C GLY A 16 9.56 14.52 13.93
N VAL A 17 10.12 13.32 13.77
CA VAL A 17 10.80 12.91 12.54
C VAL A 17 9.77 12.25 11.62
N ASP A 18 9.64 12.77 10.40
CA ASP A 18 8.78 12.18 9.39
C ASP A 18 9.46 10.98 8.70
N GLU A 19 9.47 9.83 9.39
CA GLU A 19 9.86 8.54 8.83
C GLU A 19 8.62 7.74 8.34
N THR A 20 7.49 8.41 8.11
CA THR A 20 6.22 7.76 7.74
C THR A 20 6.38 6.88 6.51
N LYS A 21 7.22 7.29 5.55
CA LYS A 21 7.57 6.52 4.36
C LYS A 21 8.27 5.19 4.68
N ASP A 22 9.20 5.16 5.61
CA ASP A 22 9.96 3.96 5.97
C ASP A 22 9.13 3.01 6.82
N LEU A 23 8.31 3.57 7.71
CA LEU A 23 7.31 2.84 8.47
C LEU A 23 6.28 2.16 7.55
N LEU A 24 5.78 2.90 6.54
CA LEU A 24 4.87 2.36 5.53
C LEU A 24 5.51 1.22 4.74
N GLN A 25 6.74 1.37 4.27
CA GLN A 25 7.42 0.30 3.53
C GLN A 25 7.52 -0.99 4.35
N ARG A 26 7.94 -0.92 5.62
CA ARG A 26 8.01 -2.09 6.52
C ARG A 26 6.64 -2.69 6.82
N LEU A 27 5.58 -1.89 6.81
CA LEU A 27 4.22 -2.34 7.04
C LEU A 27 3.63 -3.12 5.87
N LEU A 28 4.06 -2.80 4.66
CA LEU A 28 3.60 -3.48 3.44
C LEU A 28 4.23 -4.87 3.27
N GLU A 29 5.29 -5.17 4.01
CA GLU A 29 5.93 -6.49 4.07
C GLU A 29 5.15 -7.50 4.93
N ILE A 30 4.17 -7.04 5.73
CA ILE A 30 3.39 -7.91 6.60
C ILE A 30 1.91 -7.95 6.18
N PRO A 31 1.17 -9.05 6.46
CA PRO A 31 -0.23 -9.20 6.03
C PRO A 31 -1.23 -8.21 6.69
N LYS A 32 -0.78 -7.33 7.58
CA LYS A 32 -1.65 -6.41 8.34
C LYS A 32 -1.78 -5.05 7.65
N LEU A 33 -2.34 -5.08 6.44
CA LEU A 33 -2.43 -3.89 5.58
C LEU A 33 -3.37 -2.80 6.09
N VAL A 34 -4.33 -3.11 6.97
CA VAL A 34 -5.25 -2.11 7.55
C VAL A 34 -4.49 -0.97 8.24
N TYR A 35 -3.41 -1.30 8.95
CA TYR A 35 -2.61 -0.28 9.62
C TYR A 35 -1.73 0.51 8.65
N ALA A 36 -1.17 -0.17 7.65
CA ALA A 36 -0.45 0.47 6.55
C ALA A 36 -1.35 1.48 5.83
N ARG A 37 -2.59 1.08 5.53
CA ARG A 37 -3.58 1.91 4.87
C ARG A 37 -3.93 3.16 5.68
N LYS A 38 -4.21 2.99 6.97
CA LYS A 38 -4.45 4.14 7.85
C LYS A 38 -3.30 5.13 7.84
N LEU A 39 -2.06 4.66 7.97
CA LEU A 39 -0.89 5.55 7.92
C LEU A 39 -0.72 6.22 6.55
N PHE A 40 -1.03 5.51 5.47
CA PHE A 40 -1.00 6.04 4.11
C PHE A 40 -2.04 7.16 3.95
N ASP A 41 -3.26 6.96 4.45
CA ASP A 41 -4.34 7.96 4.35
C ASP A 41 -4.05 9.23 5.17
N HIS A 42 -3.22 9.15 6.22
CA HIS A 42 -2.76 10.32 6.98
C HIS A 42 -1.56 11.03 6.35
N HIS A 43 -0.93 10.43 5.33
CA HIS A 43 0.22 11.02 4.65
C HIS A 43 -0.26 12.08 3.65
N ARG A 44 0.04 13.36 3.90
CA ARG A 44 -0.54 14.51 3.18
C ARG A 44 -0.31 14.55 1.66
N ALA A 45 0.72 13.88 1.16
CA ALA A 45 1.05 13.85 -0.26
C ALA A 45 1.68 12.51 -0.65
N PRO A 46 0.89 11.43 -0.82
CA PRO A 46 1.45 10.14 -1.23
C PRO A 46 2.00 10.26 -2.66
N CYS A 47 3.25 9.84 -2.86
CA CYS A 47 3.85 9.81 -4.19
C CYS A 47 3.58 8.47 -4.90
N ILE A 48 3.70 8.45 -6.23
CA ILE A 48 3.44 7.25 -7.05
C ILE A 48 4.22 6.02 -6.57
N PHE A 49 5.41 6.21 -6.00
CA PHE A 49 6.19 5.13 -5.42
C PHE A 49 5.47 4.45 -4.23
N LEU A 50 4.96 5.22 -3.28
CA LEU A 50 4.23 4.68 -2.12
C LEU A 50 2.93 4.01 -2.55
N CYS A 51 2.24 4.61 -3.53
CA CYS A 51 1.03 4.04 -4.11
C CYS A 51 1.31 2.68 -4.77
N ASN A 52 2.37 2.59 -5.58
CA ASN A 52 2.80 1.34 -6.20
C ASN A 52 3.13 0.26 -5.17
N LYS A 53 3.77 0.64 -4.06
CA LYS A 53 4.06 -0.30 -2.96
C LYS A 53 2.78 -0.80 -2.30
N LEU A 54 1.79 0.06 -2.08
CA LEU A 54 0.52 -0.34 -1.48
C LEU A 54 -0.33 -1.21 -2.44
N ILE A 55 -0.35 -0.88 -3.74
CA ILE A 55 -0.95 -1.72 -4.80
C ILE A 55 -0.27 -3.10 -4.86
N GLN A 56 1.06 -3.13 -4.82
CA GLN A 56 1.83 -4.39 -4.78
C GLN A 56 1.45 -5.23 -3.56
N ALA A 57 1.38 -4.62 -2.38
CA ALA A 57 1.05 -5.32 -1.14
C ALA A 57 -0.36 -5.92 -1.19
N TYR A 58 -1.36 -5.16 -1.66
CA TYR A 58 -2.72 -5.69 -1.83
C TYR A 58 -2.77 -6.86 -2.83
N SER A 59 -2.01 -6.76 -3.92
CA SER A 59 -1.89 -7.82 -4.93
C SER A 59 -1.30 -9.12 -4.35
N VAL A 60 -0.27 -9.02 -3.51
CA VAL A 60 0.42 -10.19 -2.93
C VAL A 60 -0.29 -10.78 -1.71
N HIS A 61 -0.99 -9.96 -0.90
CA HIS A 61 -1.59 -10.39 0.37
C HIS A 61 -3.09 -10.74 0.26
N ASN A 62 -3.53 -11.31 -0.86
CA ASN A 62 -4.92 -11.77 -1.10
C ASN A 62 -5.99 -10.67 -0.94
N GLN A 63 -5.66 -9.42 -1.26
CA GLN A 63 -6.61 -8.30 -1.28
C GLN A 63 -6.63 -7.62 -2.66
N PRO A 64 -6.75 -8.36 -3.78
CA PRO A 64 -6.52 -7.82 -5.11
C PRO A 64 -7.53 -6.74 -5.54
N HIS A 65 -8.74 -6.75 -4.97
CA HIS A 65 -9.72 -5.68 -5.22
C HIS A 65 -9.26 -4.32 -4.70
N GLU A 66 -8.54 -4.27 -3.58
CA GLU A 66 -7.99 -3.05 -3.02
C GLU A 66 -6.91 -2.43 -3.92
N SER A 67 -6.17 -3.26 -4.66
CA SER A 67 -5.23 -2.80 -5.70
C SER A 67 -5.94 -1.97 -6.77
N ILE A 68 -7.10 -2.43 -7.23
CA ILE A 68 -7.90 -1.76 -8.27
C ILE A 68 -8.51 -0.47 -7.73
N LEU A 69 -9.08 -0.52 -6.51
CA LEU A 69 -9.63 0.67 -5.85
C LEU A 69 -8.59 1.76 -5.67
N LEU A 70 -7.38 1.39 -5.26
CA LEU A 70 -6.28 2.35 -5.09
C LEU A 70 -5.83 2.92 -6.44
N PHE A 71 -5.75 2.14 -7.50
CA PHE A 71 -5.45 2.64 -8.85
C PHE A 71 -6.48 3.68 -9.33
N ASN A 72 -7.77 3.45 -9.08
CA ASN A 72 -8.81 4.41 -9.41
C ASN A 72 -8.57 5.73 -8.67
N LEU A 73 -8.24 5.67 -7.38
CA LEU A 73 -7.92 6.86 -6.58
C LEU A 73 -6.73 7.66 -7.15
N LEU A 74 -5.66 6.98 -7.60
CA LEU A 74 -4.52 7.67 -8.24
C LEU A 74 -4.93 8.49 -9.46
N SER A 75 -5.84 7.93 -10.26
CA SER A 75 -6.34 8.58 -11.46
C SER A 75 -7.18 9.81 -11.13
N PHE A 76 -7.96 9.76 -10.04
CA PHE A 76 -8.73 10.92 -9.54
C PHE A 76 -7.81 12.01 -8.95
N ASP A 77 -6.75 11.63 -8.25
CA ASP A 77 -5.81 12.57 -7.60
C ASP A 77 -4.76 13.15 -8.56
N GLY A 78 -4.84 12.83 -9.86
CA GLY A 78 -3.89 13.31 -10.88
C GLY A 78 -2.49 12.67 -10.79
N LEU A 79 -2.33 11.62 -9.98
CA LEU A 79 -1.07 10.86 -9.90
C LEU A 79 -1.00 9.88 -11.07
N ARG A 80 -0.05 10.11 -11.99
CA ARG A 80 0.08 9.30 -13.20
C ARG A 80 0.58 7.88 -12.88
N PRO A 81 -0.22 6.83 -13.14
CA PRO A 81 0.22 5.44 -13.06
C PRO A 81 1.40 5.17 -13.99
N ASN A 82 2.28 4.24 -13.61
CA ASN A 82 3.44 3.84 -14.42
C ASN A 82 3.49 2.32 -14.64
N HIS A 83 4.52 1.85 -15.36
CA HIS A 83 4.65 0.43 -15.71
C HIS A 83 4.62 -0.51 -14.49
N HIS A 84 5.16 -0.11 -13.34
CA HIS A 84 5.05 -0.89 -12.11
C HIS A 84 3.60 -0.99 -11.63
N THR A 85 2.84 0.10 -11.70
CA THR A 85 1.41 0.12 -11.33
C THR A 85 0.65 -0.96 -12.12
N PHE A 86 0.83 -0.96 -13.45
CA PHE A 86 0.14 -1.91 -14.32
C PHE A 86 0.60 -3.35 -14.09
N ASN A 87 1.89 -3.61 -13.87
CA ASN A 87 2.39 -4.95 -13.54
C ASN A 87 1.69 -5.53 -12.30
N PHE A 88 1.52 -4.74 -11.23
CA PHE A 88 0.84 -5.20 -10.02
C PHE A 88 -0.67 -5.38 -10.21
N LEU A 89 -1.30 -4.55 -11.05
CA LEU A 89 -2.72 -4.67 -11.39
C LEU A 89 -3.00 -5.91 -12.25
N PHE A 90 -2.10 -6.26 -13.18
CA PHE A 90 -2.23 -7.50 -13.95
C PHE A 90 -2.17 -8.72 -13.04
N ALA A 91 -1.22 -8.77 -12.11
CA ALA A 91 -1.16 -9.82 -11.11
C ALA A 91 -2.44 -9.89 -10.25
N ALA A 92 -2.93 -8.74 -9.76
CA ALA A 92 -4.15 -8.68 -8.97
C ALA A 92 -5.38 -9.16 -9.75
N SER A 93 -5.49 -8.78 -11.03
CA SER A 93 -6.60 -9.16 -11.91
C SER A 93 -6.61 -10.66 -12.21
N ALA A 94 -5.43 -11.26 -12.40
CA ALA A 94 -5.28 -12.70 -12.54
C ALA A 94 -5.76 -13.43 -11.27
N SER A 95 -5.39 -12.94 -10.09
CA SER A 95 -5.84 -13.51 -8.81
C SER A 95 -7.35 -13.43 -8.62
N ILE A 96 -7.99 -12.30 -8.98
CA ILE A 96 -9.46 -12.16 -8.93
C ILE A 96 -10.14 -13.19 -9.84
N THR A 97 -9.61 -13.37 -11.04
CA THR A 97 -10.18 -14.30 -12.03
C THR A 97 -10.08 -15.75 -11.55
N SER A 98 -8.96 -16.14 -10.92
CA SER A 98 -8.80 -17.48 -10.33
C SER A 98 -9.67 -17.76 -9.10
N LEU A 99 -10.19 -16.72 -8.44
CA LEU A 99 -11.05 -16.85 -7.26
C LEU A 99 -12.53 -17.08 -7.60
N ARG A 100 -12.89 -17.03 -8.89
CA ARG A 100 -14.25 -17.31 -9.35
C ARG A 100 -14.39 -18.81 -9.63
N PRO A 101 -15.14 -19.59 -8.82
CA PRO A 101 -15.44 -20.97 -9.18
C PRO A 101 -16.29 -20.96 -10.47
N LEU A 102 -15.98 -21.90 -11.37
CA LEU A 102 -16.81 -22.21 -12.54
C LEU A 102 -18.23 -22.62 -12.12
#